data_AF-A0A8D8VQ11-F1
#
_entry.id   AF-A0A8D8VQ11-F1
#
_cell.length_a   1.000
_cell.length_b   1.000
_cell.length_c   1.000
_cell.angle_alpha   90.00
_cell.angle_beta   90.00
_cell.angle_gamma   90.00
#
_symmetry.space_group_name_H-M   'P 1'
#
loop_
_entity.id
_entity.type
_entity.pdbx_description
1 polymer ?
#
loop_
_entity_poly.entity_id
_entity_poly.type
_entity_poly.pdbx_seq_one_letter_code
_entity_poly.pdbx_strand_id
1 'polypeptide(L)'
;MTLISLCVYQLVAASSELSPMRYIKLLASFVGIMCEFYLICNSSEEADDCNMLLANAVKYSSWEKCNYRTRRDLRMMLRRVQCPNHLRFNQGLVVLSRVYFLKIVKVAYSFVNFMSSQAAMK
;
A
#
# COMPACT_ATOMS: atom_id res chain seq x y z
N MET A 1 2.29 -11.66 2.81
CA MET A 1 3.20 -11.63 3.98
C MET A 1 4.08 -12.88 4.03
N THR A 2 3.51 -14.09 3.95
CA THR A 2 4.26 -15.37 3.94
C THR A 2 5.33 -15.48 2.85
N LEU A 3 5.05 -14.98 1.64
CA LEU A 3 6.03 -14.96 0.54
C LEU A 3 7.21 -14.03 0.82
N ILE A 4 6.95 -12.85 1.40
CA ILE A 4 7.99 -11.88 1.77
C ILE A 4 8.89 -12.47 2.86
N SER A 5 8.30 -13.08 3.91
CA SER A 5 9.07 -13.72 4.98
C SER A 5 9.91 -14.90 4.49
N LEU A 6 9.41 -15.69 3.55
CA LEU A 6 10.14 -16.80 2.93
C LEU A 6 11.31 -16.30 2.07
N CYS A 7 11.09 -15.28 1.24
CA CYS A 7 12.15 -14.67 0.43
C CYS A 7 13.24 -14.10 1.34
N VAL A 8 12.87 -13.34 2.37
CA VAL A 8 13.84 -12.73 3.30
C VAL A 8 14.60 -13.80 4.08
N TYR A 9 13.92 -14.86 4.55
CA TYR A 9 14.58 -15.98 5.23
C TYR A 9 15.61 -16.67 4.32
N GLN A 10 15.24 -16.98 3.07
CA GLN A 10 16.18 -17.60 2.12
C GLN A 10 17.35 -16.69 1.77
N LEU A 11 17.12 -15.37 1.69
CA LEU A 11 18.16 -14.40 1.38
C LEU A 11 19.16 -14.22 2.53
N VAL A 12 18.71 -14.34 3.78
CA VAL A 12 19.58 -14.14 4.96
C VAL A 12 20.19 -15.45 5.43
N ALA A 13 19.38 -16.48 5.66
CA ALA A 13 19.81 -17.73 6.29
C ALA A 13 20.51 -18.72 5.34
N ALA A 14 20.25 -18.64 4.03
CA ALA A 14 20.81 -19.56 3.04
C ALA A 14 21.76 -18.88 2.04
N SER A 15 22.14 -17.61 2.27
CA SER A 15 22.98 -16.82 1.36
C SER A 15 24.32 -17.49 1.03
N SER A 16 24.92 -18.19 1.99
CA SER A 16 26.21 -18.87 1.83
C SER A 16 26.14 -20.18 1.03
N GLU A 17 24.97 -20.80 0.90
CA GLU A 17 24.80 -22.08 0.20
C GLU A 17 24.08 -21.96 -1.16
N LEU A 18 23.65 -20.74 -1.52
CA LEU A 18 22.89 -20.49 -2.74
C LEU A 18 23.80 -20.19 -3.94
N SER A 19 23.50 -20.79 -5.09
CA SER A 19 24.16 -20.42 -6.34
C SER A 19 23.86 -18.97 -6.71
N PRO A 20 24.81 -18.23 -7.32
CA PRO A 20 24.67 -16.80 -7.60
C PRO A 20 23.48 -16.48 -8.51
N MET A 21 23.16 -17.35 -9.47
CA MET A 21 21.95 -17.22 -10.30
C MET A 21 20.66 -17.31 -9.49
N ARG A 22 20.61 -18.18 -8.47
CA ARG A 22 19.42 -18.35 -7.62
C ARG A 22 19.25 -17.17 -6.68
N TYR A 23 20.35 -16.62 -6.17
CA TYR A 23 20.33 -15.39 -5.37
C TYR A 23 19.75 -14.21 -6.15
N ILE A 24 20.22 -13.96 -7.38
CA ILE A 24 19.71 -12.88 -8.23
C ILE A 24 18.22 -13.05 -8.52
N LYS A 25 17.76 -14.27 -8.81
CA LYS A 25 16.34 -14.55 -9.03
C LYS A 25 15.50 -14.22 -7.79
N LEU A 26 15.94 -14.63 -6.60
CA LEU A 26 15.23 -14.36 -5.35
C LEU A 26 15.16 -12.86 -5.04
N LEU A 27 16.25 -12.13 -5.27
CA LEU A 27 16.31 -10.69 -5.09
C LEU A 27 15.38 -9.97 -6.07
N ALA A 28 15.36 -10.36 -7.35
CA ALA A 28 14.46 -9.82 -8.35
C ALA A 28 12.99 -10.07 -7.99
N SER A 29 12.65 -11.29 -7.53
CA SER A 29 11.30 -11.60 -7.07
C SER A 29 10.89 -10.77 -5.86
N PHE A 30 11.79 -10.57 -4.89
CA PHE A 30 11.52 -9.72 -3.73
C PHE A 30 11.25 -8.26 -4.13
N VAL A 31 12.08 -7.70 -5.00
CA VAL A 31 11.89 -6.33 -5.53
C VAL A 31 10.57 -6.23 -6.29
N GLY A 32 10.25 -7.21 -7.13
CA GLY A 32 8.99 -7.27 -7.87
C GLY A 32 7.77 -7.22 -6.95
N ILE A 33 7.73 -8.07 -5.92
CA ILE A 33 6.64 -8.09 -4.94
C ILE A 33 6.52 -6.73 -4.21
N MET A 34 7.65 -6.11 -3.85
CA MET A 34 7.63 -4.80 -3.20
C MET A 34 7.11 -3.69 -4.12
N CYS A 35 7.48 -3.73 -5.40
CA CYS A 35 6.96 -2.80 -6.42
C CYS A 35 5.46 -2.96 -6.62
N GLU A 36 4.96 -4.19 -6.76
CA GLU A 36 3.52 -4.46 -6.87
C GLU A 36 2.76 -3.92 -5.65
N PHE A 37 3.30 -4.18 -4.46
CA PHE A 37 2.68 -3.73 -3.21
C PHE A 37 2.68 -2.20 -3.08
N TYR A 38 3.77 -1.55 -3.51
CA TYR A 38 3.85 -0.09 -3.60
C TYR A 38 2.82 0.47 -4.58
N LEU A 39 2.72 -0.08 -5.79
CA LEU A 39 1.78 0.39 -6.81
C LEU A 39 0.33 0.32 -6.30
N ILE A 40 -0.05 -0.78 -5.66
CA ILE A 40 -1.40 -0.95 -5.10
C ILE A 40 -1.66 0.10 -4.00
N CYS A 41 -0.72 0.29 -3.07
CA CYS A 41 -0.87 1.28 -2.00
C CYS A 41 -0.92 2.71 -2.57
N ASN A 42 -0.12 2.99 -3.60
CA ASN A 42 -0.11 4.28 -4.28
C ASN A 42 -1.43 4.57 -4.99
N SER A 43 -1.92 3.62 -5.79
CA SER A 43 -3.23 3.75 -6.47
C SER A 43 -4.37 3.93 -5.48
N SER A 44 -4.31 3.28 -4.31
CA SER A 44 -5.31 3.49 -3.26
C SER A 44 -5.27 4.89 -2.65
N GLU A 45 -4.09 5.50 -2.56
CA GLU A 45 -3.93 6.87 -2.06
C GLU A 45 -4.44 7.87 -3.09
N GLU A 46 -4.02 7.73 -4.36
CA GLU A 46 -4.46 8.58 -5.48
C GLU A 46 -5.99 8.55 -5.65
N ALA A 47 -6.62 7.40 -5.43
CA ALA A 47 -8.08 7.28 -5.47
C ALA A 47 -8.78 8.08 -4.36
N ASP A 48 -8.18 8.15 -3.17
CA ASP A 48 -8.70 8.93 -2.05
C ASP A 48 -8.44 10.44 -2.26
N ASP A 49 -7.26 10.79 -2.77
CA ASP A 49 -6.93 12.17 -3.16
C ASP A 49 -7.88 12.70 -4.25
N CYS A 50 -8.16 11.89 -5.28
CA CYS A 50 -9.14 12.23 -6.32
C CYS A 50 -10.53 12.48 -5.73
N ASN A 51 -10.96 11.66 -4.77
CA ASN A 51 -12.23 11.88 -4.07
C ASN A 51 -12.20 13.21 -3.30
N MET A 52 -11.14 13.49 -2.56
CA MET A 52 -11.02 14.77 -1.84
C MET A 52 -11.05 15.97 -2.79
N LEU A 53 -10.37 15.90 -3.93
CA LEU A 53 -10.41 16.93 -4.97
C LEU A 53 -11.82 17.14 -5.53
N LEU A 54 -12.55 16.05 -5.75
CA LEU A 54 -13.93 16.08 -6.22
C LEU A 54 -14.89 16.70 -5.19
N ALA A 55 -14.72 16.38 -3.90
CA ALA A 55 -15.47 17.00 -2.82
C ALA A 55 -15.22 18.52 -2.77
N ASN A 56 -13.95 18.93 -2.90
CA ASN A 56 -13.56 20.33 -2.93
C ASN A 56 -14.14 21.04 -4.16
N ALA A 57 -14.09 20.43 -5.34
CA ALA A 57 -14.67 20.99 -6.55
C ALA A 57 -16.18 21.26 -6.39
N VAL A 58 -16.93 20.32 -5.81
CA VAL A 58 -18.36 20.52 -5.53
C VAL A 58 -18.58 21.60 -4.47
N LYS A 59 -17.73 21.66 -3.44
CA LYS A 59 -17.81 22.70 -2.39
C LYS A 59 -17.63 24.10 -2.97
N TYR A 60 -16.73 24.28 -3.93
CA TYR A 60 -16.44 25.58 -4.55
C TYR A 60 -17.27 25.89 -5.81
N SER A 61 -18.09 24.98 -6.32
CA SER A 61 -18.82 25.14 -7.59
C SER A 61 -20.08 26.03 -7.52
N SER A 62 -20.30 26.79 -6.44
CA SER A 62 -21.53 27.59 -6.23
C SER A 62 -22.82 26.79 -6.47
N TRP A 63 -22.81 25.50 -6.12
CA TRP A 63 -23.88 24.52 -6.37
C TRP A 63 -25.25 24.91 -5.80
N GLU A 64 -25.28 25.86 -4.86
CA GLU A 64 -26.50 26.45 -4.30
C GLU A 64 -27.35 27.20 -5.35
N LYS A 65 -26.69 27.75 -6.38
CA LYS A 65 -27.34 28.48 -7.49
C LYS A 65 -27.84 27.56 -8.60
N CYS A 66 -27.53 26.26 -8.55
CA CYS A 66 -27.97 25.30 -9.55
C CYS A 66 -29.46 24.94 -9.40
N ASN A 67 -30.04 24.37 -10.46
CA ASN A 67 -31.41 23.86 -10.42
C ASN A 67 -31.58 22.74 -9.36
N TYR A 68 -32.84 22.49 -8.95
CA TYR A 68 -33.15 21.50 -7.91
C TYR A 68 -32.61 20.09 -8.19
N ARG A 69 -32.67 19.64 -9.45
CA ARG A 69 -32.22 18.30 -9.85
C ARG A 69 -30.70 18.16 -9.69
N THR A 70 -29.94 19.09 -10.27
CA THR A 70 -28.48 19.16 -10.16
C THR A 70 -28.03 19.26 -8.70
N ARG A 71 -28.71 20.08 -7.90
CA ARG A 71 -28.42 20.21 -6.47
C ARG A 71 -28.62 18.89 -5.70
N ARG A 72 -29.66 18.12 -6.02
CA ARG A 72 -29.91 16.80 -5.43
C ARG A 72 -28.80 15.81 -5.80
N ASP A 73 -28.42 15.78 -7.06
CA ASP A 73 -27.42 14.85 -7.57
C ASP A 73 -26.03 15.16 -7.00
N LEU A 74 -25.67 16.45 -6.91
CA LEU A 74 -24.44 16.90 -6.25
C LEU A 74 -24.41 16.55 -4.76
N ARG A 75 -25.52 16.63 -4.03
CA ARG A 75 -25.59 16.17 -2.63
C ARG A 75 -25.36 14.66 -2.50
N MET A 76 -25.95 13.87 -3.39
CA MET A 76 -25.75 12.42 -3.41
C MET A 76 -24.30 12.06 -3.69
N MET A 77 -23.69 12.76 -4.64
CA MET A 77 -22.27 12.64 -4.97
C MET A 77 -21.38 13.02 -3.79
N LEU A 78 -21.60 14.18 -3.18
CA LEU A 78 -20.83 14.65 -2.02
C LEU A 78 -20.87 13.63 -0.87
N ARG A 79 -22.03 13.01 -0.62
CA ARG A 79 -22.19 11.96 0.39
C ARG A 79 -21.33 10.72 0.13
N ARG A 80 -21.15 10.35 -1.13
CA ARG A 80 -20.31 9.19 -1.52
C ARG A 80 -18.83 9.52 -1.42
N VAL A 81 -18.46 10.72 -1.85
CA VAL A 81 -17.08 11.18 -1.96
C VAL A 81 -16.48 11.53 -0.58
N GLN A 82 -17.31 11.91 0.39
CA GLN A 82 -16.88 12.15 1.78
C GLN A 82 -16.51 10.88 2.55
N CYS A 83 -16.87 9.69 2.06
CA CYS A 83 -16.46 8.43 2.67
C CYS A 83 -15.03 8.09 2.22
N PRO A 84 -14.08 7.83 3.15
CA PRO A 84 -12.70 7.49 2.80
C PRO A 84 -12.68 6.23 1.94
N ASN A 85 -12.18 6.36 0.72
CA ASN A 85 -12.21 5.35 -0.33
C ASN A 85 -10.87 4.65 -0.48
N HIS A 86 -10.16 4.48 0.62
CA HIS A 86 -9.01 3.59 0.65
C HIS A 86 -9.46 2.15 0.41
N LEU A 87 -8.66 1.41 -0.34
CA LEU A 87 -8.82 -0.03 -0.51
C LEU A 87 -8.62 -0.71 0.86
N ARG A 88 -9.71 -1.29 1.35
CA ARG A 88 -9.77 -2.01 2.62
C ARG A 88 -9.73 -3.50 2.37
N PHE A 89 -8.77 -4.19 2.97
CA PHE A 89 -8.69 -5.64 2.96
C PHE A 89 -9.11 -6.20 4.32
N ASN A 90 -9.64 -7.43 4.30
CA ASN A 90 -10.04 -8.20 5.48
C ASN A 90 -11.01 -7.42 6.39
N GLN A 91 -12.17 -7.02 5.84
CA GLN A 91 -13.21 -6.25 6.56
C GLN A 91 -12.75 -4.90 7.16
N GLY A 92 -11.64 -4.33 6.66
CA GLY A 92 -11.11 -3.05 7.15
C GLY A 92 -9.97 -3.15 8.15
N LEU A 93 -9.50 -4.36 8.47
CA LEU A 93 -8.29 -4.57 9.28
C LEU A 93 -7.04 -3.98 8.63
N VAL A 94 -6.99 -3.99 7.29
CA VAL A 94 -5.87 -3.44 6.54
C VAL A 94 -6.37 -2.33 5.62
N VAL A 95 -5.91 -1.11 5.89
CA VAL A 95 -6.09 0.05 5.01
C VAL A 95 -4.82 0.16 4.17
N LEU A 96 -4.96 -0.05 2.86
CA LEU A 96 -3.85 0.11 1.93
C LEU A 96 -3.61 1.61 1.72
N SER A 97 -2.54 2.09 2.32
CA SER A 97 -2.05 3.46 2.20
C SER A 97 -0.53 3.40 2.13
N ARG A 98 0.10 4.47 1.64
CA ARG A 98 1.56 4.64 1.69
C ARG A 98 2.11 4.46 3.12
N VAL A 99 1.34 4.84 4.14
CA VAL A 99 1.71 4.63 5.56
C VAL A 99 1.79 3.14 5.91
N TYR A 100 0.86 2.34 5.38
CA TYR A 100 0.85 0.89 5.62
C TYR A 100 2.01 0.19 4.90
N PHE A 101 2.33 0.62 3.67
CA PHE A 101 3.52 0.16 2.94
C PHE A 101 4.80 0.38 3.75
N LEU A 102 5.01 1.58 4.30
CA LEU A 102 6.18 1.90 5.12
C LEU A 102 6.28 1.03 6.38
N LYS A 103 5.14 0.73 7.03
CA LYS A 103 5.11 -0.19 8.17
C LYS A 103 5.62 -1.57 7.78
N ILE A 104 5.21 -2.08 6.62
CA ILE A 104 5.64 -3.39 6.12
C ILE A 104 7.14 -3.40 5.81
N VAL A 105 7.66 -2.36 5.14
CA VAL A 105 9.09 -2.22 4.85
C VAL A 105 9.91 -2.17 6.14
N LYS A 106 9.44 -1.42 7.14
CA LYS A 106 10.09 -1.33 8.46
C LYS A 106 10.13 -2.68 9.16
N VAL A 107 9.02 -3.42 9.17
CA VAL A 107 8.96 -4.78 9.75
C VAL A 107 9.91 -5.72 9.02
N ALA A 108 9.95 -5.68 7.68
CA ALA A 108 10.86 -6.50 6.89
C ALA A 108 12.33 -6.19 7.22
N TYR A 109 12.69 -4.91 7.32
CA TYR A 109 14.04 -4.48 7.71
C TYR A 109 14.41 -4.91 9.12
N SER A 110 13.51 -4.73 10.10
CA SER A 110 13.71 -5.21 11.47
C SER A 110 13.91 -6.72 11.54
N PHE A 111 13.17 -7.48 10.73
CA PHE A 111 13.32 -8.93 10.64
C PHE A 111 14.68 -9.34 10.06
N VAL A 112 15.13 -8.67 8.99
CA VAL A 112 16.49 -8.89 8.44
C VAL A 112 17.55 -8.63 9.50
N ASN A 113 17.48 -7.48 10.19
CA ASN A 113 18.45 -7.14 11.22
C ASN A 113 18.49 -8.18 12.34
N PHE A 114 17.33 -8.63 12.81
CA PHE A 114 17.24 -9.69 13.82
C PHE A 114 17.93 -10.99 13.37
N MET A 115 17.67 -11.42 12.13
CA MET A 115 18.28 -12.63 11.57
C MET A 115 19.79 -12.48 11.39
N SER A 116 20.26 -11.32 10.93
CA SER A 116 21.69 -11.03 10.81
C SER A 116 22.40 -11.02 12.16
N SER A 117 21.76 -10.47 13.21
CA SER A 117 22.30 -10.52 14.58
C SER A 117 22.39 -11.95 15.13
N GLN A 118 21.43 -12.82 14.79
CA GLN A 118 21.52 -14.24 15.17
C GLN A 118 22.60 -14.99 14.38
N ALA A 119 22.77 -14.67 13.09
CA ALA A 119 23.82 -15.28 12.27
C ALA A 119 25.24 -14.90 12.75
N ALA A 120 25.41 -13.68 13.29
CA ALA A 120 26.69 -13.22 13.83
C ALA A 120 27.05 -13.79 15.23
N MET A 121 26.10 -14.41 15.93
CA MET A 121 26.32 -15.10 17.21
C MET A 121 26.69 -16.58 17.05
N LYS A 122 26.64 -17.13 15.84
CA LYS A 122 27.14 -18.47 15.49
C LYS A 122 28.56 -18.37 14.93
#